data_AF-A0A090Y6T4-F1
#
_entry.id   AF-A0A090Y6T4-F1
#
_cell.length_a   1.000
_cell.length_b   1.000
_cell.length_c   1.000
_cell.angle_alpha   90.00
_cell.angle_beta   90.00
_cell.angle_gamma   90.00
#
_symmetry.space_group_name_H-M   'P 1'
#
loop_
_entity.id
_entity.type
_entity.pdbx_description
1 polymer ?
#
loop_
_entity_poly.entity_id
_entity_poly.type
_entity_poly.pdbx_seq_one_letter_code
_entity_poly.pdbx_strand_id
1 'polypeptide(L)'
;MKGKLIINNKEIFHGMSSGSFINIFSSEVNSYVNGDIERYNFKNPQIIDGLQLWLRIVFKKKCISSIELKNADPKLKNSYDNWSEDKIELKRKSHDEWLMNQLGEPTERKLACIKYDYTWGEILSYFDPKGGDTGIAINYHKQDA
;
A
#
# COMPACT_ATOMS: atom_id res chain seq x y z
N MET A 1 2.64 -0.17 -16.47
CA MET A 1 2.09 -1.06 -15.41
C MET A 1 0.56 -1.04 -15.48
N LYS A 2 -0.13 -2.18 -15.27
CA LYS A 2 -1.62 -2.30 -15.38
C LYS A 2 -2.40 -2.00 -14.08
N GLY A 3 -1.81 -1.26 -13.13
CA GLY A 3 -2.46 -0.98 -11.84
C GLY A 3 -2.82 -2.25 -11.07
N LYS A 4 -1.87 -3.19 -10.98
CA LYS A 4 -2.06 -4.47 -10.31
C LYS A 4 -0.94 -4.76 -9.32
N LEU A 5 -1.30 -5.43 -8.23
CA LEU A 5 -0.41 -5.98 -7.22
C LEU A 5 -0.60 -7.50 -7.19
N ILE A 6 0.50 -8.26 -7.16
CA ILE A 6 0.47 -9.71 -7.12
C ILE A 6 0.92 -10.16 -5.73
N ILE A 7 0.14 -11.03 -5.09
CA ILE A 7 0.42 -11.58 -3.75
C ILE A 7 0.14 -13.07 -3.82
N ASN A 8 1.14 -13.92 -3.57
CA ASN A 8 0.97 -15.39 -3.58
C ASN A 8 0.25 -15.90 -4.85
N ASN A 9 0.66 -15.40 -6.03
CA ASN A 9 0.05 -15.68 -7.34
C ASN A 9 -1.42 -15.23 -7.51
N LYS A 10 -1.96 -14.43 -6.59
CA LYS A 10 -3.28 -13.82 -6.65
C LYS A 10 -3.15 -12.34 -7.00
N GLU A 11 -4.05 -11.83 -7.84
CA GLU A 11 -3.99 -10.45 -8.30
C GLU A 11 -4.99 -9.56 -7.56
N ILE A 12 -4.57 -8.34 -7.24
CA ILE A 12 -5.43 -7.22 -6.84
C ILE A 12 -5.21 -6.13 -7.89
N PHE A 13 -6.26 -5.65 -8.54
CA PHE A 13 -6.12 -4.81 -9.73
C PHE A 13 -7.17 -3.70 -9.80
N HIS A 14 -6.87 -2.62 -10.53
CA HIS A 14 -7.80 -1.54 -10.85
C HIS A 14 -9.08 -2.08 -11.50
N GLY A 15 -10.27 -1.76 -10.97
CA GLY A 15 -11.53 -2.37 -11.41
C GLY A 15 -12.06 -3.46 -10.48
N MET A 16 -11.25 -3.98 -9.55
CA MET A 16 -11.67 -5.07 -8.67
C MET A 16 -12.79 -4.63 -7.73
N SER A 17 -13.84 -5.46 -7.63
CA SER A 17 -14.92 -5.29 -6.64
C SER A 17 -14.59 -5.93 -5.29
N SER A 18 -15.15 -5.41 -4.20
CA SER A 18 -14.91 -5.96 -2.86
C SER A 18 -15.40 -7.41 -2.73
N GLY A 19 -16.47 -7.78 -3.43
CA GLY A 19 -16.94 -9.17 -3.51
C GLY A 19 -15.93 -10.10 -4.17
N SER A 20 -15.35 -9.69 -5.29
CA SER A 20 -14.30 -10.47 -5.98
C SER A 20 -13.06 -10.62 -5.09
N PHE A 21 -12.67 -9.55 -4.40
CA PHE A 21 -11.55 -9.57 -3.46
C PHE A 21 -11.78 -10.57 -2.32
N ILE A 22 -12.95 -10.52 -1.66
CA ILE A 22 -13.25 -11.41 -0.53
C ILE A 22 -13.36 -12.87 -0.94
N ASN A 23 -13.87 -13.16 -2.14
CA ASN A 23 -13.87 -14.53 -2.67
C ASN A 23 -12.45 -15.13 -2.73
N ILE A 24 -11.42 -14.30 -2.91
CA ILE A 24 -10.02 -14.73 -3.05
C ILE A 24 -9.27 -14.72 -1.72
N PHE A 25 -9.54 -13.74 -0.85
CA PHE A 25 -8.71 -13.41 0.33
C PHE A 25 -9.44 -13.51 1.68
N SER A 26 -10.68 -14.01 1.73
CA SER A 26 -11.50 -14.04 2.96
C SER A 26 -10.80 -14.66 4.19
N SER A 27 -10.00 -15.70 4.02
CA SER A 27 -9.25 -16.34 5.12
C SER A 27 -8.01 -15.54 5.55
N GLU A 28 -7.50 -14.64 4.72
CA GLU A 28 -6.23 -13.93 4.89
C GLU A 28 -6.40 -12.53 5.49
N VAL A 29 -7.62 -12.01 5.55
CA VAL A 29 -7.89 -10.61 5.94
C VAL A 29 -8.87 -10.48 7.09
N ASN A 30 -8.75 -9.39 7.83
CA ASN A 30 -9.78 -8.89 8.73
C ASN A 30 -10.52 -7.73 8.03
N SER A 31 -11.84 -7.69 8.13
CA SER A 31 -12.68 -6.66 7.52
C SER A 31 -13.17 -5.62 8.51
N TYR A 32 -13.20 -4.36 8.09
CA TYR A 32 -13.86 -3.25 8.80
C TYR A 32 -14.69 -2.44 7.81
N VAL A 33 -16.00 -2.31 8.08
CA VAL A 33 -16.95 -1.62 7.20
C VAL A 33 -17.52 -0.42 7.93
N ASN A 34 -17.52 0.74 7.26
CA ASN A 34 -18.15 1.96 7.75
C ASN A 34 -18.79 2.72 6.59
N GLY A 35 -20.11 2.68 6.51
CA GLY A 35 -20.87 3.19 5.37
C GLY A 35 -20.43 2.55 4.06
N ASP A 36 -20.18 3.38 3.04
CA ASP A 36 -19.71 2.95 1.71
C ASP A 36 -18.22 2.54 1.68
N ILE A 37 -17.53 2.52 2.82
CA ILE A 37 -16.09 2.20 2.90
C ILE A 37 -15.89 0.82 3.52
N GLU A 38 -15.25 -0.07 2.77
CA GLU A 38 -14.79 -1.38 3.24
C GLU A 38 -13.26 -1.37 3.30
N ARG A 39 -12.71 -1.78 4.45
CA ARG A 39 -11.27 -1.91 4.67
C ARG A 39 -10.94 -3.36 4.97
N TYR A 40 -9.93 -3.90 4.31
CA TYR A 40 -9.42 -5.24 4.55
C TYR A 40 -7.94 -5.16 4.90
N ASN A 41 -7.59 -5.62 6.10
CA ASN A 41 -6.20 -5.67 6.55
C ASN A 41 -5.74 -7.13 6.50
N PHE A 42 -4.61 -7.40 5.85
CA PHE A 42 -4.00 -8.73 5.87
C PHE A 42 -3.57 -9.11 7.30
N LYS A 43 -3.88 -10.35 7.70
CA LYS A 43 -3.58 -10.87 9.04
C LYS A 43 -2.07 -11.05 9.28
N ASN A 44 -1.33 -11.33 8.21
CA ASN A 44 0.11 -11.55 8.22
C ASN A 44 0.80 -10.65 7.18
N PRO A 45 2.06 -10.25 7.40
CA PRO A 45 2.84 -9.57 6.37
C PRO A 45 3.00 -10.45 5.13
N GLN A 46 3.03 -9.82 3.97
CA GLN A 46 3.28 -10.48 2.69
C GLN A 46 4.67 -10.11 2.20
N ILE A 47 5.37 -11.06 1.57
CA ILE A 47 6.64 -10.79 0.90
C ILE A 47 6.32 -10.51 -0.57
N ILE A 48 6.65 -9.30 -1.03
CA ILE A 48 6.43 -8.87 -2.41
C ILE A 48 7.77 -8.38 -2.96
N ASP A 49 8.29 -9.11 -3.95
CA ASP A 49 9.59 -8.83 -4.58
C ASP A 49 10.71 -8.56 -3.57
N GLY A 50 10.80 -9.43 -2.55
CA GLY A 50 11.83 -9.39 -1.51
C GLY A 50 11.54 -8.46 -0.32
N LEU A 51 10.53 -7.59 -0.39
CA LEU A 51 10.17 -6.70 0.73
C LEU A 51 8.99 -7.25 1.53
N GLN A 52 9.15 -7.33 2.87
CA GLN A 52 8.09 -7.75 3.77
C GLN A 52 7.17 -6.56 4.11
N LEU A 53 5.88 -6.68 3.80
CA LEU A 53 4.92 -5.58 3.84
C LEU A 53 3.63 -5.96 4.58
N TRP A 54 3.12 -5.04 5.41
CA TRP A 54 1.74 -5.04 5.87
C TRP A 54 0.84 -4.41 4.81
N LEU A 55 -0.34 -4.98 4.60
CA LEU A 55 -1.27 -4.54 3.56
C LEU A 55 -2.64 -4.17 4.12
N ARG A 56 -3.14 -3.05 3.64
CA ARG A 56 -4.53 -2.63 3.78
C ARG A 56 -5.12 -2.30 2.42
N ILE A 57 -6.26 -2.91 2.11
CA ILE A 57 -7.02 -2.65 0.89
C ILE A 57 -8.26 -1.85 1.27
N VAL A 58 -8.55 -0.79 0.53
CA VAL A 58 -9.72 0.06 0.74
C VAL A 58 -10.60 0.03 -0.49
N PHE A 59 -11.88 -0.28 -0.29
CA PHE A 59 -12.93 -0.17 -1.28
C PHE A 59 -13.88 0.96 -0.90
N LYS A 60 -14.36 1.70 -1.91
CA LYS A 60 -15.41 2.72 -1.77
C LYS A 60 -16.53 2.37 -2.74
N LYS A 61 -17.77 2.31 -2.27
CA LYS A 61 -18.93 1.89 -3.07
C LYS A 61 -18.65 0.60 -3.84
N LYS A 62 -18.12 -0.41 -3.13
CA LYS A 62 -17.74 -1.73 -3.66
C LYS A 62 -16.60 -1.76 -4.69
N CYS A 63 -16.03 -0.64 -5.10
CA CYS A 63 -14.91 -0.59 -6.04
C CYS A 63 -13.59 -0.32 -5.32
N ILE A 64 -12.49 -0.94 -5.77
CA ILE A 64 -11.17 -0.72 -5.17
C ILE A 64 -10.78 0.75 -5.31
N SER A 65 -10.41 1.37 -4.19
CA SER A 65 -10.03 2.77 -4.11
C SER A 65 -8.54 2.93 -3.86
N SER A 66 -7.96 2.14 -2.95
CA SER A 66 -6.53 2.21 -2.68
C SER A 66 -5.97 0.94 -2.03
N ILE A 67 -4.65 0.80 -2.13
CA ILE A 67 -3.84 -0.17 -1.40
C ILE A 67 -2.79 0.61 -0.63
N GLU A 68 -2.65 0.32 0.65
CA GLU A 68 -1.61 0.85 1.52
C GLU A 68 -0.66 -0.28 1.93
N LEU A 69 0.63 -0.04 1.74
CA LEU A 69 1.72 -0.96 2.07
C LEU A 69 2.62 -0.30 3.11
N LYS A 70 2.97 -1.04 4.17
CA LYS A 70 3.87 -0.58 5.24
C LYS A 70 4.99 -1.57 5.45
N ASN A 71 6.21 -1.08 5.68
CA ASN A 71 7.34 -1.97 5.97
C ASN A 71 7.05 -2.79 7.24
N ALA A 72 7.17 -4.12 7.15
CA ALA A 72 6.86 -5.05 8.21
C ALA A 72 8.09 -5.62 8.92
N ASP A 73 9.30 -5.13 8.63
CA ASP A 73 10.54 -5.53 9.30
C ASP A 73 10.41 -5.25 10.82
N PRO A 74 10.47 -6.27 11.67
CA PRO A 74 10.41 -6.12 13.12
C PRO A 74 11.49 -5.18 13.67
N LYS A 75 12.66 -5.10 13.04
CA LYS A 75 13.79 -4.26 13.46
C LYS A 75 13.50 -2.77 13.25
N LEU A 76 12.66 -2.44 12.27
CA LEU A 76 12.26 -1.07 11.96
C LEU A 76 10.97 -0.67 12.70
N LYS A 77 10.38 -1.54 13.53
CA LYS A 77 9.16 -1.22 14.27
C LYS A 77 9.39 -0.03 15.22
N ASN A 78 8.51 0.96 15.10
CA ASN A 78 8.37 2.05 16.06
C ASN A 78 7.20 1.73 16.99
N SER A 79 7.37 2.02 18.26
CA SER A 79 6.38 2.08 19.33
C SER A 79 6.58 3.38 20.10
N TYR A 80 5.63 3.69 20.99
CA TYR A 80 5.74 4.87 21.85
C TYR A 80 7.06 4.92 22.63
N ASP A 81 7.54 3.77 23.12
CA ASP A 81 8.75 3.67 23.95
C ASP A 81 10.07 3.58 23.15
N ASN A 82 10.03 3.37 21.83
CA ASN A 82 11.24 3.12 21.02
C ASN A 82 11.29 3.88 19.69
N TRP A 83 10.54 4.99 19.64
CA TRP A 83 10.41 5.82 18.46
C TRP A 83 11.75 6.45 18.06
N SER A 84 12.04 6.44 16.77
CA SER A 84 13.23 7.05 16.19
C SER A 84 12.94 7.53 14.76
N GLU A 85 13.38 8.75 14.46
CA GLU A 85 13.33 9.32 13.11
C GLU A 85 14.15 8.48 12.12
N ASP A 86 15.30 7.95 12.54
CA ASP A 86 16.16 7.11 11.70
C ASP A 86 15.41 5.87 11.19
N LYS A 87 14.59 5.24 12.05
CA LYS A 87 13.78 4.08 11.63
C LYS A 87 12.72 4.46 10.59
N ILE A 88 12.15 5.66 10.69
CA ILE A 88 11.18 6.15 9.69
C ILE A 88 11.89 6.41 8.36
N GLU A 89 13.04 7.06 8.41
CA GLU A 89 13.83 7.35 7.23
C GLU A 89 14.34 6.07 6.54
N LEU A 90 14.74 5.06 7.31
CA LEU A 90 15.12 3.74 6.78
C LEU A 90 13.93 3.05 6.09
N LYS A 91 12.73 3.10 6.67
CA LYS A 91 11.53 2.57 6.02
C LYS A 91 11.24 3.30 4.71
N ARG A 92 11.27 4.63 4.73
CA ARG A 92 11.01 5.47 3.56
C ARG A 92 12.00 5.17 2.43
N LYS A 93 13.30 5.10 2.75
CA LYS A 93 14.34 4.68 1.78
C LYS A 93 14.08 3.29 1.22
N SER A 94 13.72 2.32 2.06
CA SER A 94 13.38 0.97 1.59
C SER A 94 12.15 0.96 0.65
N HIS A 95 11.17 1.83 0.89
CA HIS A 95 10.00 2.00 0.03
C HIS A 95 10.38 2.63 -1.31
N ASP A 96 11.17 3.70 -1.28
CA ASP A 96 11.64 4.39 -2.47
C ASP A 96 12.45 3.45 -3.37
N GLU A 97 13.45 2.77 -2.80
CA GLU A 97 14.30 1.81 -3.50
C GLU A 97 13.49 0.66 -4.08
N TRP A 98 12.56 0.10 -3.30
CA TRP A 98 11.69 -0.96 -3.78
C TRP A 98 10.83 -0.50 -4.96
N LEU A 99 10.20 0.68 -4.87
CA LEU A 99 9.41 1.22 -5.98
C LEU A 99 10.25 1.49 -7.23
N MET A 100 11.44 2.08 -7.08
CA MET A 100 12.33 2.35 -8.22
C MET A 100 12.77 1.05 -8.90
N ASN A 101 13.04 -0.01 -8.13
CA ASN A 101 13.35 -1.32 -8.68
C ASN A 101 12.17 -1.95 -9.43
N GLN A 102 10.93 -1.71 -8.98
CA GLN A 102 9.73 -2.26 -9.64
C GLN A 102 9.27 -1.42 -10.86
N LEU A 103 9.44 -0.11 -10.82
CA LEU A 103 8.75 0.84 -11.70
C LEU A 103 9.70 1.71 -12.55
N GLY A 104 10.99 1.73 -12.25
CA GLY A 104 11.95 2.66 -12.84
C GLY A 104 11.94 4.02 -12.16
N GLU A 105 12.30 5.08 -12.89
CA GLU A 105 12.34 6.43 -12.33
C GLU A 105 10.93 7.00 -12.06
N PRO A 106 10.74 7.72 -10.94
CA PRO A 106 9.47 8.36 -10.61
C PRO A 106 9.17 9.55 -11.54
N THR A 107 7.88 9.84 -11.72
CA THR A 107 7.42 11.05 -12.44
C THR A 107 7.71 12.31 -11.63
N GLU A 108 7.74 12.21 -10.30
CA GLU A 108 8.06 13.32 -9.41
C GLU A 108 8.91 12.85 -8.22
N ARG A 109 9.91 13.65 -7.86
CA ARG A 109 10.78 13.43 -6.69
C ARG A 109 10.82 14.67 -5.81
N LYS A 110 10.35 14.53 -4.57
CA LYS A 110 10.44 15.52 -3.49
C LYS A 110 11.29 14.96 -2.36
N LEU A 111 11.72 15.82 -1.44
CA LEU A 111 12.63 15.46 -0.35
C LEU A 111 12.17 14.24 0.48
N ALA A 112 10.86 14.09 0.69
CA ALA A 112 10.28 13.03 1.51
C ALA A 112 9.18 12.22 0.78
N CYS A 113 9.16 12.26 -0.56
CA CYS A 113 8.13 11.59 -1.35
C CYS A 113 8.62 11.35 -2.78
N ILE A 114 8.35 10.16 -3.31
CA ILE A 114 8.41 9.88 -4.75
C ILE A 114 7.04 9.48 -5.28
N LYS A 115 6.74 9.85 -6.51
CA LYS A 115 5.43 9.63 -7.14
C LYS A 115 5.58 9.06 -8.55
N TYR A 116 4.64 8.20 -8.92
CA TYR A 116 4.44 7.66 -10.26
C TYR A 116 2.99 7.92 -10.69
N ASP A 117 2.80 8.66 -11.77
CA ASP A 117 1.49 8.96 -12.34
C ASP A 117 1.15 7.99 -13.48
N TYR A 118 -0.06 7.46 -13.45
CA TYR A 118 -0.60 6.58 -14.48
C TYR A 118 -2.02 6.99 -14.87
N THR A 119 -2.48 6.51 -16.02
CA THR A 119 -3.86 6.78 -16.50
C THR A 119 -4.93 6.20 -15.56
N TRP A 120 -4.61 5.12 -14.84
CA TRP A 120 -5.51 4.43 -13.92
C TRP A 120 -5.40 4.93 -12.46
N GLY A 121 -4.41 5.76 -12.13
CA GLY A 121 -4.12 6.13 -10.75
C GLY A 121 -2.70 6.62 -10.52
N GLU A 122 -2.29 6.63 -9.26
CA GLU A 122 -0.96 7.03 -8.83
C GLU A 122 -0.38 6.04 -7.81
N ILE A 123 0.94 5.95 -7.78
CA ILE A 123 1.69 5.26 -6.73
C ILE A 123 2.61 6.28 -6.09
N LEU A 124 2.64 6.36 -4.76
CA LEU A 124 3.62 7.18 -4.06
C LEU A 124 4.19 6.48 -2.83
N SER A 125 5.47 6.72 -2.58
CA SER A 125 6.08 6.52 -1.26
C SER A 125 5.96 7.84 -0.51
N TYR A 126 5.32 7.83 0.65
CA TYR A 126 4.99 9.02 1.42
C TYR A 126 5.62 9.02 2.81
N PHE A 127 5.82 10.23 3.34
CA PHE A 127 6.08 10.47 4.75
C PHE A 127 4.99 11.39 5.30
N ASP A 128 4.31 10.95 6.37
CA ASP A 128 3.36 11.75 7.13
C ASP A 128 4.06 12.34 8.36
N PRO A 129 4.44 13.63 8.34
CA PRO A 129 5.13 14.26 9.46
C PRO A 129 4.25 14.42 10.71
N LYS A 130 2.91 14.39 10.57
CA LYS A 130 1.99 14.51 11.72
C LYS A 130 1.82 13.18 12.44
N GLY A 131 1.70 12.10 11.67
CA GLY A 131 1.59 10.74 12.20
C GLY A 131 2.93 10.11 12.57
N GLY A 132 4.05 10.67 12.12
CA GLY A 132 5.37 10.05 12.27
C GLY A 132 5.45 8.70 11.56
N ASP A 133 4.83 8.60 10.38
CA ASP A 133 4.65 7.34 9.66
C ASP A 133 5.02 7.48 8.17
N THR A 134 5.36 6.38 7.54
CA THR A 134 5.73 6.30 6.12
C THR A 134 5.16 5.05 5.48
N GLY A 135 4.87 5.08 4.19
CA GLY A 135 4.29 3.94 3.49
C GLY A 135 4.25 4.15 2.00
N ILE A 136 3.79 3.12 1.30
CA ILE A 136 3.45 3.21 -0.11
C ILE A 136 1.93 3.24 -0.23
N ALA A 137 1.42 4.18 -1.00
CA ALA A 137 0.02 4.25 -1.39
C ALA A 137 -0.11 4.00 -2.89
N ILE A 138 -1.00 3.07 -3.26
CA ILE A 138 -1.48 2.88 -4.63
C ILE A 138 -2.92 3.41 -4.62
N ASN A 139 -3.15 4.54 -5.27
CA ASN A 139 -4.46 5.17 -5.35
C ASN A 139 -5.03 4.97 -6.74
N TYR A 140 -6.21 4.38 -6.83
CA TYR A 140 -6.90 4.22 -8.11
C TYR A 140 -7.77 5.44 -8.38
N HIS A 141 -7.77 5.92 -9.63
CA HIS A 141 -8.73 6.91 -10.06
C HIS A 141 -10.15 6.40 -9.84
N LYS A 142 -11.07 7.35 -9.59
CA LYS A 142 -12.48 7.03 -9.36
C LYS A 142 -13.00 6.28 -10.58
N GLN A 143 -13.55 5.10 -10.33
CA GLN A 143 -14.24 4.33 -11.33
C GLN A 143 -15.70 4.80 -11.31
N ASP A 144 -16.23 5.15 -12.48
CA ASP A 144 -17.65 5.41 -12.61
C ASP A 144 -18.40 4.09 -12.39
N ALA A 145 -19.36 4.11 -11.46
CA ALA A 145 -20.16 2.96 -11.06
C ALA A 145 -21.37 2.78 -11.99
#